data_AF-A0A432UYC6-F1
#
_entry.id   AF-A0A432UYC6-F1
#
_cell.length_a   1.000
_cell.length_b   1.000
_cell.length_c   1.000
_cell.angle_alpha   90.00
_cell.angle_beta   90.00
_cell.angle_gamma   90.00
#
_symmetry.space_group_name_H-M   'P 1'
#
loop_
_entity.id
_entity.type
_entity.pdbx_description
1 polymer ?
#
loop_
_entity_poly.entity_id
_entity_poly.type
_entity_poly.pdbx_seq_one_letter_code
_entity_poly.pdbx_strand_id
1 'polypeptide(L)' 'GKHSVQKRAMAEAYCSGHYTLQQVGEHFGVSYATVSRAVRALERRA' A
#
# COMPACT_ATOMS: atom_id res chain seq x y z
N GLY A 1 10.26 0.95 11.92
CA GLY A 1 10.00 2.39 12.10
C GLY A 1 8.64 2.76 11.50
N LYS A 2 8.00 3.85 11.93
CA LYS A 2 6.63 4.23 11.54
C LYS A 2 6.32 4.12 10.03
N HIS A 3 7.28 4.48 9.18
CA HIS A 3 7.18 4.40 7.72
C HIS A 3 7.07 2.97 7.15
N SER A 4 7.64 1.97 7.80
CA SER A 4 7.53 0.57 7.34
C SER A 4 6.15 -0.01 7.64
N VAL A 5 5.52 0.41 8.74
CA VAL A 5 4.16 0.00 9.12
C VAL A 5 3.14 0.58 8.13
N GLN A 6 3.26 1.86 7.76
CA GLN A 6 2.38 2.47 6.77
C GLN A 6 2.47 1.80 5.40
N LYS A 7 3.66 1.43 4.94
CA LYS A 7 3.84 0.69 3.67
C LYS A 7 3.14 -0.66 3.69
N ARG A 8 3.25 -1.39 4.80
CA ARG A 8 2.59 -2.68 4.94
C ARG A 8 1.06 -2.54 4.98
N ALA A 9 0.53 -1.56 5.73
CA ALA A 9 -0.89 -1.27 5.78
C ALA A 9 -1.49 -0.90 4.41
N MET A 10 -0.78 -0.08 3.62
CA MET A 10 -1.18 0.23 2.24
C MET A 10 -1.29 -1.01 1.35
N ALA A 11 -0.30 -1.90 1.45
CA ALA A 11 -0.27 -3.11 0.65
C ALA A 11 -1.37 -4.09 1.05
N GLU A 12 -1.58 -4.30 2.36
CA GLU A 12 -2.65 -5.15 2.90
C GLU A 12 -4.04 -4.61 2.51
N ALA A 13 -4.26 -3.29 2.57
CA ALA A 13 -5.51 -2.67 2.15
C ALA A 13 -5.82 -2.95 0.68
N TYR A 14 -4.84 -2.82 -0.21
CA TYR A 14 -5.02 -3.19 -1.63
C TYR A 14 -5.28 -4.69 -1.81
N CYS A 15 -4.51 -5.55 -1.14
CA CYS A 15 -4.65 -7.01 -1.24
C CYS A 15 -5.98 -7.55 -0.69
N SER A 16 -6.70 -6.78 0.13
CA SER A 16 -8.07 -7.13 0.55
C SER A 16 -9.06 -7.21 -0.62
N GLY A 17 -8.72 -6.62 -1.78
CA GLY A 17 -9.56 -6.65 -2.99
C GLY A 17 -10.72 -5.66 -2.98
N HIS A 18 -10.92 -4.91 -1.89
CA HIS A 18 -12.00 -3.94 -1.75
C HIS A 18 -11.64 -2.52 -2.23
N TYR A 19 -10.35 -2.25 -2.41
CA TYR A 19 -9.85 -0.90 -2.69
C TYR A 19 -8.87 -0.89 -3.86
N THR A 20 -8.96 0.15 -4.69
CA THR A 20 -7.97 0.41 -5.74
C THR A 20 -6.71 1.06 -5.15
N LEU A 21 -5.59 1.00 -5.88
CA LEU A 21 -4.35 1.69 -5.49
C LEU A 21 -4.56 3.19 -5.25
N GLN A 22 -5.46 3.83 -6.01
CA GLN A 22 -5.77 5.24 -5.87
C GLN A 22 -6.54 5.53 -4.59
N GLN A 23 -7.58 4.74 -4.27
CA GLN A 23 -8.36 4.89 -3.04
C GLN A 23 -7.50 4.70 -1.79
N VAL A 24 -6.60 3.72 -1.81
CA VAL A 24 -5.61 3.56 -0.74
C VAL A 24 -4.69 4.78 -0.68
N GLY A 25 -4.18 5.26 -1.81
CA GLY A 25 -3.31 6.45 -1.85
C GLY A 25 -3.96 7.68 -1.23
N GLU A 26 -5.20 7.98 -1.62
CA GLU A 26 -6.00 9.08 -1.07
C GLU A 26 -6.17 8.97 0.44
N HIS A 27 -6.52 7.77 0.96
CA HIS A 27 -6.66 7.53 2.40
C HIS A 27 -5.35 7.79 3.18
N PHE A 28 -4.21 7.40 2.62
CA PHE A 28 -2.90 7.58 3.25
C PHE A 28 -2.22 8.92 2.91
N GLY A 29 -2.85 9.78 2.09
CA GLY A 29 -2.27 11.05 1.65
C GLY A 29 -1.03 10.89 0.76
N VAL A 30 -0.96 9.81 -0.02
CA VAL A 30 0.17 9.51 -0.91
C VAL A 30 -0.28 9.19 -2.34
N SER A 31 0.64 9.31 -3.29
CA SER A 31 0.35 8.93 -4.68
C SER A 31 0.12 7.42 -4.84
N TYR A 32 -0.64 7.04 -5.88
CA TYR A 32 -0.83 5.64 -6.28
C TYR A 32 0.53 4.90 -6.47
N ALA A 33 1.55 5.59 -6.98
CA ALA A 33 2.87 5.01 -7.22
C ALA A 33 3.57 4.58 -5.92
N THR A 34 3.32 5.29 -4.82
CA THR A 34 3.80 4.90 -3.48
C THR A 34 3.13 3.62 -3.01
N VAL A 35 1.81 3.50 -3.19
CA VAL A 35 1.05 2.29 -2.86
C VAL A 35 1.53 1.11 -3.71
N SER A 36 1.71 1.30 -5.02
CA SER A 36 2.22 0.25 -5.92
C SER A 36 3.60 -0.28 -5.50
N ARG A 37 4.53 0.61 -5.12
CA ARG A 37 5.84 0.18 -4.60
C ARG A 37 5.71 -0.59 -3.29
N ALA A 38 4.75 -0.24 -2.44
CA ALA A 38 4.50 -0.94 -1.20
C ALA A 38 3.94 -2.35 -1.43
N VAL A 39 2.98 -2.50 -2.35
CA VAL A 39 2.45 -3.80 -2.79
C VAL A 39 3.57 -4.69 -3.34
N ARG A 40 4.37 -4.18 -4.30
CA ARG A 40 5.51 -4.93 -4.85
C ARG A 40 6.54 -5.34 -3.79
N ALA A 41 6.72 -4.53 -2.74
CA ALA A 41 7.62 -4.84 -1.64
C ALA A 41 7.04 -5.89 -0.67
N LEU A 42 5.71 -6.01 -0.60
CA LEU A 42 5.04 -7.08 0.12
C LEU A 42 5.11 -8.39 -0.67
N GLU A 43 4.83 -8.36 -1.97
CA GLU A 43 4.91 -9.53 -2.87
C GLU A 43 6.31 -10.16 -2.89
N ARG A 44 7.38 -9.37 -2.88
CA ARG A 44 8.76 -9.89 -2.81
C ARG A 44 9.14 -10.54 -1.46
N ARG A 45 8.30 -10.39 -0.44
CA ARG A 45 8.52 -10.93 0.90
C ARG A 45 7.61 -12.13 1.21
N ALA A 46 6.60 -12.37 0.38
CA ALA A 46 5.77 -13.56 0.42
C ALA A 46 6.47 -14.69 -0.34
#